data_AF-A0A419E500-F1
#
_entry.id   AF-A0A419E500-F1
#
_cell.length_a   1.000
_cell.length_b   1.000
_cell.length_c   1.000
_cell.angle_alpha   90.00
_cell.angle_beta   90.00
_cell.angle_gamma   90.00
#
_symmetry.space_group_name_H-M   'P 1'
#
loop_
_entity.id
_entity.type
_entity.pdbx_description
1 polymer ?
#
loop_
_entity_poly.entity_id
_entity_poly.type
_entity_poly.pdbx_seq_one_letter_code
_entity_poly.pdbx_strand_id
1 'polypeptide(L)'
;MNDQQLDSLLEKVHAELQRVDHVDDEERKLLEELDRDIRDLLQRRDSETLPMVERMGKAIERFEVKYPAFTRMLSDISAILSNAGI
;
A
#
# COMPACT_ATOMS: atom_id res chain seq x y z
N MET A 1 10.58 -17.37 1.42
CA MET A 1 10.68 -16.50 2.61
C MET A 1 10.14 -15.10 2.33
N ASN A 2 10.33 -14.52 1.14
CA ASN A 2 9.78 -13.19 0.81
C ASN A 2 8.25 -13.11 0.82
N ASP A 3 7.54 -14.10 0.28
CA ASP A 3 6.07 -14.08 0.17
C ASP A 3 5.36 -13.92 1.53
N GLN A 4 5.75 -14.69 2.54
CA GLN A 4 5.10 -14.62 3.86
C GLN A 4 5.32 -13.27 4.56
N GLN A 5 6.47 -12.64 4.34
CA GLN A 5 6.75 -11.30 4.88
C GLN A 5 5.95 -10.24 4.13
N LEU A 6 5.84 -10.36 2.80
CA LEU A 6 5.02 -9.49 1.97
C LEU A 6 3.54 -9.59 2.35
N ASP A 7 2.99 -10.80 2.45
CA ASP A 7 1.61 -11.06 2.85
C ASP A 7 1.31 -10.43 4.22
N SER A 8 2.21 -10.61 5.19
CA SER A 8 2.07 -10.02 6.53
C SER A 8 2.09 -8.49 6.52
N LEU A 9 2.84 -7.87 5.61
CA LEU A 9 2.89 -6.41 5.46
C LEU A 9 1.63 -5.90 4.76
N LEU A 10 1.18 -6.58 3.71
CA LEU A 10 -0.05 -6.27 2.99
C LEU A 10 -1.26 -6.33 3.94
N GLU A 11 -1.36 -7.34 4.79
CA GLU A 11 -2.40 -7.43 5.82
C GLU A 11 -2.36 -6.27 6.82
N LYS A 12 -1.15 -5.87 7.27
CA LYS A 12 -0.99 -4.73 8.17
C LYS A 12 -1.41 -3.41 7.52
N VAL A 13 -1.01 -3.18 6.27
CA VAL A 13 -1.40 -1.98 5.54
C VAL A 13 -2.90 -1.97 5.30
N HIS A 14 -3.51 -3.09 4.92
CA HIS A 14 -4.95 -3.20 4.80
C HIS A 14 -5.67 -2.85 6.12
N ALA A 15 -5.20 -3.35 7.25
CA ALA A 15 -5.77 -3.03 8.56
C ALA A 15 -5.61 -1.54 8.93
N GLU A 16 -4.48 -0.93 8.60
CA GLU A 16 -4.25 0.50 8.86
C GLU A 16 -5.07 1.40 7.93
N LEU A 17 -5.28 1.01 6.66
CA LEU A 17 -6.19 1.70 5.74
C LEU A 17 -7.61 1.82 6.31
N GLN A 18 -8.10 0.78 7.00
CA GLN A 18 -9.41 0.80 7.66
C GLN A 18 -9.45 1.69 8.91
N ARG A 19 -8.31 2.14 9.42
CA ARG A 19 -8.17 3.02 10.60
C ARG A 19 -7.90 4.47 10.25
N VAL A 20 -7.64 4.78 8.99
CA VAL A 20 -7.39 6.15 8.55
C VAL A 20 -8.70 6.93 8.60
N ASP A 21 -8.91 7.64 9.70
CA ASP A 21 -10.04 8.54 9.89
C ASP A 21 -9.71 9.98 9.44
N HIS A 22 -10.73 10.79 9.17
CA HIS A 22 -10.60 12.21 8.82
C HIS A 22 -9.74 12.51 7.57
N VAL A 23 -10.05 11.85 6.45
CA VAL A 23 -9.45 12.13 5.14
C VAL A 23 -10.40 12.90 4.24
N ASP A 24 -9.85 13.72 3.35
CA ASP A 24 -10.62 14.38 2.29
C ASP A 24 -11.06 13.39 1.19
N ASP A 25 -11.88 13.86 0.24
CA ASP A 25 -12.44 12.99 -0.80
C ASP A 25 -11.36 12.42 -1.75
N GLU A 26 -10.29 13.19 -2.01
CA GLU A 26 -9.18 12.78 -2.88
C GLU A 26 -8.28 11.75 -2.18
N GLU A 27 -7.98 12.00 -0.90
CA GLU A 27 -7.28 11.08 0.00
C GLU A 27 -8.06 9.78 0.15
N ARG A 28 -9.38 9.85 0.35
CA ARG A 28 -10.25 8.67 0.42
C ARG A 28 -10.14 7.83 -0.85
N LYS A 29 -10.26 8.46 -2.02
CA LYS A 29 -10.16 7.75 -3.30
C LYS A 29 -8.81 7.07 -3.48
N LEU A 30 -7.72 7.76 -3.12
CA LEU A 30 -6.37 7.20 -3.16
C LEU A 30 -6.24 5.96 -2.25
N LEU A 31 -6.80 6.02 -1.04
CA LEU A 31 -6.79 4.91 -0.09
C LEU A 31 -7.63 3.73 -0.59
N GLU A 32 -8.79 3.98 -1.22
CA GLU A 32 -9.64 2.95 -1.82
C GLU A 32 -8.97 2.24 -3.01
N GLU A 33 -8.24 2.98 -3.85
CA GLU A 33 -7.46 2.41 -4.95
C GLU A 33 -6.29 1.56 -4.42
N LEU A 34 -5.58 2.03 -3.39
CA LEU A 34 -4.53 1.25 -2.74
C LEU A 34 -5.05 -0.02 -2.06
N ASP A 35 -6.20 0.08 -1.41
CA ASP A 35 -6.88 -1.05 -0.78
C ASP A 35 -7.23 -2.14 -1.81
N ARG A 36 -7.64 -1.72 -3.01
CA ARG A 36 -7.87 -2.64 -4.13
C ARG A 36 -6.58 -3.30 -4.59
N ASP A 37 -5.53 -2.52 -4.83
CA ASP A 37 -4.24 -3.06 -5.28
C ASP A 37 -3.66 -4.08 -4.30
N ILE A 38 -3.72 -3.78 -2.99
CA ILE A 38 -3.24 -4.67 -1.92
C ILE A 38 -4.03 -5.98 -1.89
N ARG A 39 -5.36 -5.92 -2.08
CA ARG A 39 -6.18 -7.13 -2.18
C ARG A 39 -5.86 -7.95 -3.42
N ASP A 40 -5.61 -7.30 -4.55
CA ASP A 40 -5.25 -7.99 -5.79
C ASP A 40 -3.89 -8.69 -5.65
N LEU A 41 -2.92 -8.07 -4.99
CA LEU A 41 -1.63 -8.69 -4.61
C LEU A 41 -1.83 -9.91 -3.69
N LEU A 42 -2.61 -9.77 -2.61
CA LEU A 42 -2.90 -10.87 -1.67
C LEU A 42 -3.58 -12.05 -2.39
N GLN A 43 -4.43 -11.76 -3.36
CA GLN A 43 -5.13 -12.77 -4.15
C GLN A 43 -4.29 -13.30 -5.33
N ARG A 44 -3.05 -12.82 -5.50
CA ARG A 44 -2.15 -13.16 -6.61
C ARG A 44 -2.83 -12.98 -7.97
N ARG A 45 -3.68 -11.96 -8.09
CA ARG A 45 -4.28 -11.57 -9.38
C ARG A 45 -3.26 -10.78 -10.18
N ASP A 46 -3.42 -10.77 -11.50
CA ASP A 46 -2.69 -9.85 -12.37
C ASP A 46 -3.08 -8.41 -11.99
N SER A 47 -2.28 -7.84 -11.10
CA SER A 47 -2.31 -6.44 -10.72
C SER A 47 -1.25 -5.72 -11.54
N GLU A 48 -1.57 -4.56 -12.10
CA GLU A 48 -0.57 -3.71 -12.73
C GLU A 48 0.35 -3.13 -11.63
N THR A 49 1.50 -3.77 -11.38
CA THR A 49 2.40 -3.39 -10.27
C THR A 49 2.89 -1.94 -10.40
N LEU A 50 3.12 -1.46 -11.62
CA LEU A 50 3.62 -0.11 -11.88
C LEU A 50 2.64 0.99 -11.41
N PRO A 51 1.36 1.03 -11.85
CA PRO A 51 0.36 1.95 -11.31
C PRO A 51 0.22 1.90 -9.78
N MET A 52 0.32 0.70 -9.19
CA MET A 52 0.25 0.54 -7.75
C MET A 52 1.44 1.18 -7.04
N VAL A 53 2.68 0.97 -7.52
CA VAL A 53 3.88 1.59 -6.94
C VAL A 53 3.79 3.12 -7.03
N GLU A 54 3.26 3.67 -8.12
CA GLU A 54 3.00 5.11 -8.23
C GLU A 54 1.95 5.60 -7.21
N ARG A 55 0.86 4.84 -7.01
CA ARG A 55 -0.14 5.15 -5.97
C ARG A 55 0.44 5.08 -4.57
N MET A 56 1.30 4.10 -4.29
CA MET A 56 2.02 4.00 -3.02
C MET A 56 2.91 5.23 -2.79
N GLY A 57 3.64 5.68 -3.82
CA GLY A 57 4.44 6.90 -3.77
C GLY A 57 3.60 8.13 -3.42
N LYS A 58 2.47 8.32 -4.10
CA LYS A 58 1.53 9.43 -3.82
C LYS A 58 0.99 9.37 -2.39
N ALA A 59 0.64 8.19 -1.89
CA ALA A 59 0.17 8.04 -0.52
C ALA A 59 1.27 8.30 0.51
N ILE A 60 2.52 7.90 0.23
CA ILE A 60 3.65 8.24 1.08
C ILE A 60 3.78 9.76 1.19
N GLU A 61 3.84 10.48 0.08
CA GLU A 61 3.96 11.96 0.09
C GLU A 61 2.81 12.63 0.85
N ARG A 62 1.58 12.13 0.66
CA ARG A 62 0.38 12.77 1.21
C ARG A 62 0.16 12.49 2.69
N PHE A 63 0.55 11.30 3.16
CA PHE A 63 0.30 10.86 4.52
C PHE A 63 1.54 10.86 5.43
N GLU A 64 2.73 11.22 4.94
CA GLU A 64 3.99 11.14 5.72
C GLU A 64 3.92 11.91 7.04
N VAL A 65 3.27 13.07 7.04
CA VAL A 65 3.15 13.92 8.23
C VAL A 65 2.11 13.38 9.22
N LYS A 66 0.95 12.94 8.73
CA LYS A 66 -0.20 12.56 9.56
C LYS A 66 -0.14 11.10 10.01
N TYR A 67 0.41 10.22 9.18
CA TYR A 67 0.45 8.77 9.37
C TYR A 67 1.84 8.19 9.02
N PRO A 68 2.92 8.57 9.74
CA PRO A 68 4.29 8.14 9.43
C PRO A 68 4.50 6.61 9.53
N ALA A 69 3.74 5.93 10.39
CA ALA A 69 3.79 4.47 10.48
C ALA A 69 3.21 3.81 9.22
N PHE A 70 2.11 4.36 8.69
CA PHE A 70 1.47 3.90 7.46
C PHE A 70 2.40 4.05 6.26
N THR A 71 3.00 5.22 6.09
CA THR A 71 3.91 5.49 4.96
C THR A 71 5.18 4.65 5.01
N ARG A 72 5.68 4.31 6.21
CA ARG A 72 6.79 3.37 6.37
C ARG A 72 6.45 1.97 5.86
N MET A 73 5.26 1.45 6.17
CA MET A 73 4.85 0.14 5.66
C MET A 73 4.67 0.14 4.14
N LEU A 74 4.14 1.22 3.55
CA LEU A 74 4.07 1.36 2.09
C LEU A 74 5.47 1.35 1.45
N SER A 75 6.44 2.01 2.09
CA SER A 75 7.83 2.04 1.64
C SER A 75 8.47 0.64 1.69
N ASP A 76 8.21 -0.10 2.77
CA ASP A 76 8.71 -1.48 2.93
C ASP A 76 8.13 -2.40 1.86
N ILE A 77 6.83 -2.29 1.56
CA ILE A 77 6.19 -3.08 0.49
C ILE A 77 6.78 -2.73 -0.87
N SER A 78 6.91 -1.43 -1.20
CA SER A 78 7.48 -0.98 -2.47
C SER A 78 8.92 -1.49 -2.67
N ALA A 79 9.73 -1.49 -1.60
CA ALA A 79 11.08 -2.05 -1.64
C ALA A 79 11.10 -3.57 -1.87
N ILE A 80 10.17 -4.31 -1.26
CA ILE A 80 10.05 -5.76 -1.47
C ILE A 80 9.64 -6.08 -2.91
N LEU A 81 8.65 -5.37 -3.45
CA LEU A 81 8.18 -5.54 -4.83
C LEU A 81 9.29 -5.21 -5.83
N SER A 82 9.97 -4.07 -5.64
CA SER A 82 11.13 -3.67 -6.46
C SER A 82 12.24 -4.72 -6.44
N ASN A 83 12.55 -5.28 -5.26
CA ASN A 83 13.55 -6.34 -5.12
C ASN A 83 13.10 -7.68 -5.73
N ALA A 84 11.79 -7.92 -5.81
CA ALA A 84 11.23 -9.11 -6.46
C ALA A 84 11.25 -9.02 -7.99
N GLY A 85 11.54 -7.84 -8.55
CA GLY A 85 11.58 -7.62 -10.01
C GLY A 85 10.21 -7.62 -10.66
N ILE A 86 9.16 -7.32 -9.88
CA ILE A 86 7.76 -7.25 -10.31
C ILE A 86 7.24 -5.83 -10.16
#